data_AF-A0A432YDR2-F1
#
_entry.id   AF-A0A432YDR2-F1
#
_cell.length_a   1.000
_cell.length_b   1.000
_cell.length_c   1.000
_cell.angle_alpha   90.00
_cell.angle_beta   90.00
_cell.angle_gamma   90.00
#
_symmetry.space_group_name_H-M   'P 1'
#
loop_
_entity.id
_entity.type
_entity.pdbx_description
1 polymer ?
#
loop_
_entity_poly.entity_id
_entity_poly.type
_entity_poly.pdbx_seq_one_letter_code
_entity_poly.pdbx_strand_id
1 'polypeptide(L)'
;MNNHVLERLLNNAEQAKREALQMVAENQRNTSHIEQQLQRLQQYRSEYATQLQLQLGRGMSTTLVSTYRQFLHGLDNAIGQAQGLLTQQQQKTDVSQQHWQQQQQRWQAFSTLQQRQRDTQQQLQQRREQRQTDELAQQFHAHRSKLID
;
A
#
# COMPACT_ATOMS: atom_id res chain seq x y z
N MET A 1 13.18 -12.38 25.46
CA MET A 1 11.97 -12.47 24.61
C MET A 1 12.05 -13.80 23.86
N ASN A 2 10.99 -14.63 23.87
CA ASN A 2 11.02 -15.95 23.26
C ASN A 2 11.12 -15.83 21.72
N ASN A 3 12.03 -16.56 21.06
CA ASN A 3 12.31 -16.41 19.61
C ASN A 3 11.03 -16.58 18.76
N HIS A 4 10.18 -17.54 19.15
CA HIS A 4 8.88 -17.80 18.54
C HIS A 4 7.82 -16.69 18.74
N VAL A 5 7.99 -15.80 19.73
CA VAL A 5 7.07 -14.66 19.91
C VAL A 5 7.40 -13.57 18.90
N LEU A 6 8.67 -13.24 18.72
CA LEU A 6 9.10 -12.22 17.75
C LEU A 6 8.80 -12.66 16.31
N GLU A 7 9.02 -13.93 16.00
CA GLU A 7 8.68 -14.52 14.70
C GLU A 7 7.17 -14.41 14.39
N ARG A 8 6.31 -14.72 15.37
CA ARG A 8 4.85 -14.55 15.21
C ARG A 8 4.46 -13.08 15.02
N LEU A 9 5.07 -12.15 15.77
CA LEU A 9 4.81 -10.72 15.61
C LEU A 9 5.23 -10.22 14.22
N LEU A 10 6.34 -10.73 13.69
CA LEU A 10 6.82 -10.38 12.36
C LEU A 10 5.88 -10.89 11.26
N ASN A 11 5.45 -12.16 11.35
CA ASN A 11 4.50 -12.75 10.41
C ASN A 11 3.16 -11.98 10.42
N ASN A 12 2.64 -11.66 11.60
CA ASN A 12 1.42 -10.87 11.74
C ASN A 12 1.58 -9.46 11.15
N ALA A 13 2.71 -8.79 11.39
CA ALA A 13 2.97 -7.47 10.84
C ALA A 13 3.15 -7.50 9.31
N GLU A 14 3.76 -8.56 8.78
CA GLU A 14 3.89 -8.77 7.34
C GLU A 14 2.52 -8.96 6.68
N GLN A 15 1.66 -9.78 7.29
CA GLN A 15 0.30 -10.00 6.81
C GLN A 15 -0.52 -8.71 6.85
N ALA A 16 -0.51 -7.98 7.98
CA ALA A 16 -1.22 -6.70 8.11
C ALA A 16 -0.74 -5.67 7.07
N LYS A 17 0.56 -5.62 6.77
CA LYS A 17 1.10 -4.79 5.70
C LYS A 17 0.55 -5.21 4.32
N ARG A 18 0.52 -6.51 4.02
CA ARG A 18 0.02 -7.02 2.72
C ARG A 18 -1.47 -6.68 2.54
N GLU A 19 -2.26 -6.87 3.59
CA GLU A 19 -3.68 -6.52 3.61
C GLU A 19 -3.87 -5.01 3.39
N ALA A 20 -3.11 -4.16 4.08
CA ALA A 20 -3.16 -2.71 3.88
C ALA A 20 -2.76 -2.30 2.44
N LEU A 21 -1.79 -2.98 1.82
CA LEU A 21 -1.41 -2.74 0.42
C LEU A 21 -2.53 -3.11 -0.56
N GLN A 22 -3.24 -4.21 -0.30
CA GLN A 22 -4.40 -4.60 -1.10
C GLN A 22 -5.51 -3.54 -1.02
N MET A 23 -5.78 -3.00 0.17
CA MET A 23 -6.75 -1.91 0.35
C MET A 23 -6.35 -0.63 -0.42
N VAL A 24 -5.06 -0.27 -0.42
CA VAL A 24 -4.56 0.86 -1.21
C VAL A 24 -4.82 0.62 -2.70
N ALA A 25 -4.49 -0.57 -3.20
CA ALA A 25 -4.69 -0.91 -4.61
C ALA A 25 -6.19 -0.88 -5.01
N GLU A 26 -7.07 -1.38 -4.15
CA GLU A 26 -8.52 -1.31 -4.37
C GLU A 26 -9.01 0.15 -4.40
N ASN A 27 -8.60 0.97 -3.44
CA ASN A 27 -8.99 2.37 -3.38
C ASN A 27 -8.49 3.17 -4.60
N GLN A 28 -7.28 2.89 -5.08
CA GLN A 28 -6.74 3.49 -6.30
C GLN A 28 -7.53 3.07 -7.55
N ARG A 29 -7.89 1.79 -7.67
CA ARG A 29 -8.75 1.32 -8.78
C ARG A 29 -10.11 2.01 -8.77
N ASN A 30 -10.72 2.14 -7.60
CA ASN A 30 -12.01 2.82 -7.45
C ASN A 30 -11.89 4.31 -7.80
N THR A 31 -10.82 4.98 -7.36
CA THR A 31 -10.53 6.38 -7.74
C THR A 31 -10.45 6.52 -9.26
N SER A 32 -9.64 5.70 -9.92
CA SER A 32 -9.48 5.72 -11.38
C SER A 32 -10.79 5.45 -12.12
N HIS A 33 -11.63 4.54 -11.61
CA HIS A 33 -12.94 4.26 -12.19
C HIS A 33 -13.87 5.49 -12.14
N ILE A 34 -13.90 6.19 -10.99
CA ILE A 34 -14.71 7.40 -10.83
C ILE A 34 -14.18 8.52 -11.74
N GLU A 35 -12.86 8.69 -11.84
CA GLU A 35 -12.23 9.67 -12.74
C GLU A 35 -12.62 9.41 -14.21
N GLN A 36 -12.58 8.16 -14.65
CA GLN A 36 -13.00 7.78 -16.00
C GLN A 36 -14.49 8.07 -16.23
N GLN A 37 -15.34 7.78 -15.25
CA GLN A 37 -16.77 8.09 -15.34
C GLN A 37 -17.02 9.60 -15.42
N LEU A 38 -16.33 10.38 -14.59
CA LEU A 38 -16.40 11.84 -14.60
C LEU A 38 -15.96 12.41 -15.94
N GLN A 39 -14.83 11.93 -16.49
CA GLN A 39 -14.34 12.34 -17.79
C GLN A 39 -15.36 12.04 -18.90
N ARG A 40 -15.98 10.85 -18.88
CA ARG A 40 -17.05 10.51 -19.83
C ARG A 40 -18.23 11.45 -19.72
N LEU A 41 -18.71 11.76 -18.50
CA LEU A 41 -19.82 12.70 -18.31
C LEU A 41 -19.50 14.10 -18.83
N GLN A 42 -18.28 14.58 -18.58
CA GLN A 42 -17.82 15.89 -19.06
C GLN A 42 -17.71 15.93 -20.59
N GLN A 43 -17.21 14.85 -21.21
CA GLN A 43 -17.16 14.72 -22.66
C GLN A 43 -18.56 14.68 -23.27
N TYR A 44 -19.46 13.86 -22.74
CA TYR A 44 -20.85 13.80 -23.21
C TYR A 44 -21.52 15.17 -23.12
N ARG A 45 -21.28 15.90 -22.03
CA ARG A 45 -21.82 17.25 -21.85
C ARG A 45 -21.30 18.22 -22.91
N SER A 46 -20.00 18.21 -23.21
CA SER A 46 -19.40 19.15 -24.17
C SER A 46 -19.83 18.84 -25.61
N GLU A 47 -19.90 17.56 -25.98
CA GLU A 47 -20.43 17.12 -27.27
C GLU A 47 -21.88 17.53 -27.45
N TYR A 48 -22.71 17.31 -26.42
CA TYR A 48 -24.13 17.68 -26.43
C TYR A 48 -24.34 19.20 -26.44
N ALA A 49 -23.48 19.97 -25.77
CA ALA A 49 -23.44 21.44 -25.86
C ALA A 49 -23.18 21.93 -27.29
N THR A 50 -22.18 21.33 -27.94
CA THR A 50 -21.80 21.68 -29.31
C THR A 50 -22.92 21.36 -30.31
N GLN A 51 -23.55 20.19 -30.17
CA GLN A 51 -24.66 19.79 -31.03
C GLN A 51 -25.85 20.76 -30.94
N LEU A 52 -26.20 21.24 -29.74
CA LEU A 52 -27.25 22.24 -29.60
C LEU A 52 -26.91 23.52 -30.34
N GLN A 53 -25.70 24.04 -30.17
CA GLN A 53 -25.30 25.31 -30.79
C GLN A 53 -25.48 25.27 -32.30
N LEU A 54 -25.17 24.12 -32.92
CA LEU A 54 -25.39 23.88 -34.35
C LEU A 54 -26.88 23.82 -34.72
N GLN A 55 -27.74 23.24 -33.88
CA GLN A 55 -29.18 23.13 -34.16
C GLN A 55 -29.93 24.44 -33.91
N LEU A 56 -29.53 25.25 -32.91
CA LEU A 56 -30.08 26.58 -32.68
C LEU A 56 -29.83 27.51 -33.87
N GLY A 57 -28.68 27.41 -34.52
CA GLY A 57 -28.37 28.17 -35.74
C GLY A 57 -29.26 27.82 -36.95
N ARG A 58 -30.06 26.74 -36.89
CA ARG A 58 -30.95 26.29 -37.95
C ARG A 58 -32.43 26.56 -37.70
N GLY A 59 -32.78 27.23 -36.59
CA GLY A 59 -34.17 27.51 -36.21
C GLY A 59 -34.82 26.29 -35.55
N MET A 60 -34.85 26.28 -34.22
CA MET A 60 -35.26 25.13 -33.40
C MET A 60 -36.60 25.40 -32.68
N SER A 61 -37.46 24.38 -32.52
CA SER A 61 -38.70 24.50 -31.74
C SER A 61 -38.42 24.77 -30.26
N THR A 62 -39.21 25.63 -29.63
CA THR A 62 -39.15 25.98 -28.20
C THR A 62 -39.24 24.74 -27.28
N THR A 63 -39.99 23.71 -27.68
CA THR A 63 -40.11 22.45 -26.94
C THR A 63 -38.82 21.63 -26.94
N LEU A 64 -38.03 21.72 -28.00
CA LEU A 64 -36.75 21.01 -28.10
C LEU A 64 -35.69 21.70 -27.22
N VAL A 65 -35.76 23.03 -27.12
CA VAL A 65 -34.89 23.84 -26.25
C VAL A 65 -35.15 23.55 -24.76
N SER A 66 -36.40 23.35 -24.34
CA SER A 66 -36.70 23.04 -22.94
C SER A 66 -36.21 21.65 -22.52
N THR A 67 -36.51 20.62 -23.32
CA THR A 67 -36.01 19.24 -23.11
C THR A 67 -34.50 19.21 -23.01
N TYR A 68 -33.83 19.99 -23.87
CA TYR A 68 -32.38 20.10 -23.86
C TYR A 68 -31.84 20.65 -22.53
N ARG A 69 -32.41 21.76 -22.03
CA ARG A 69 -31.98 22.37 -20.75
C ARG A 69 -32.14 21.39 -19.59
N GLN A 70 -33.22 20.61 -19.59
CA GLN A 70 -33.44 19.59 -18.57
C GLN A 70 -32.36 18.49 -18.60
N PHE A 71 -31.98 18.03 -19.79
CA PHE A 71 -30.92 17.02 -19.92
C PHE A 71 -29.55 17.55 -19.50
N LEU A 72 -29.18 18.77 -19.90
CA LEU A 72 -27.94 19.41 -19.43
C LEU A 72 -27.91 19.54 -17.91
N HIS A 73 -29.02 19.97 -17.31
CA HIS A 73 -29.11 20.07 -15.85
C HIS A 73 -28.95 18.70 -15.18
N GLY A 74 -29.49 17.63 -15.78
CA GLY A 74 -29.26 16.26 -15.34
C GLY A 74 -27.78 15.85 -15.40
N LEU A 75 -27.09 16.18 -16.48
CA LEU A 75 -25.64 15.93 -16.62
C LEU A 75 -24.82 16.74 -15.61
N ASP A 76 -25.15 18.01 -15.41
CA ASP A 76 -24.48 18.87 -14.42
C ASP A 76 -24.61 18.30 -13.01
N ASN A 77 -25.81 17.83 -12.64
CA ASN A 77 -26.04 17.16 -11.36
C ASN A 77 -25.24 15.86 -11.23
N ALA A 78 -25.19 15.04 -12.28
CA ALA A 78 -24.43 13.80 -12.28
C ALA A 78 -22.91 14.04 -12.18
N ILE A 79 -22.40 15.07 -12.86
CA ILE A 79 -21.00 15.52 -12.77
C ILE A 79 -20.69 15.98 -11.35
N GLY A 80 -21.55 16.81 -10.74
CA GLY A 80 -21.36 17.26 -9.36
C GLY A 80 -21.34 16.10 -8.36
N GLN A 81 -22.21 15.11 -8.54
CA GLN A 81 -22.21 13.89 -7.73
C GLN A 81 -20.91 13.08 -7.92
N ALA A 82 -20.47 12.87 -9.16
CA ALA A 82 -19.24 12.14 -9.46
C ALA A 82 -18.00 12.85 -8.88
N GLN A 83 -17.95 14.18 -8.93
CA GLN A 83 -16.90 14.97 -8.30
C GLN A 83 -16.90 14.80 -6.77
N GLY A 84 -18.07 14.87 -6.13
CA GLY A 84 -18.18 14.63 -4.68
C GLY A 84 -17.72 13.23 -4.28
N LEU A 85 -18.12 12.21 -5.05
CA LEU A 85 -17.67 10.83 -4.85
C LEU A 85 -16.16 10.70 -5.05
N LEU A 86 -15.60 11.37 -6.06
CA LEU A 86 -14.16 11.37 -6.32
C LEU A 86 -13.38 11.93 -5.13
N THR A 87 -13.80 13.07 -4.58
CA THR A 87 -13.16 13.67 -3.40
C THR A 87 -13.20 12.72 -2.19
N GLN A 88 -14.34 12.08 -1.93
CA GLN A 88 -14.46 11.11 -0.84
C GLN A 88 -13.55 9.88 -1.07
N GLN A 89 -13.45 9.41 -2.31
CA GLN A 89 -12.63 8.25 -2.65
C GLN A 89 -11.13 8.56 -2.61
N GLN A 90 -10.73 9.79 -2.96
CA GLN A 90 -9.35 10.27 -2.78
C GLN A 90 -8.99 10.32 -1.29
N GLN A 91 -9.87 10.84 -0.43
CA GLN A 91 -9.64 10.81 1.03
C GLN A 91 -9.48 9.38 1.58
N LYS A 92 -10.31 8.42 1.13
CA LYS A 92 -10.14 7.00 1.50
C LYS A 92 -8.80 6.44 1.03
N THR A 93 -8.37 6.82 -0.16
CA THR A 93 -7.07 6.43 -0.72
C THR A 93 -5.94 6.95 0.18
N ASP A 94 -5.97 8.23 0.55
CA ASP A 94 -4.96 8.84 1.43
C ASP A 94 -4.90 8.15 2.80
N VAL A 95 -6.05 7.92 3.43
CA VAL A 95 -6.15 7.21 4.71
C VAL A 95 -5.57 5.79 4.59
N SER A 96 -5.90 5.06 3.52
CA SER A 96 -5.37 3.71 3.31
C SER A 96 -3.85 3.70 3.08
N GLN A 97 -3.30 4.72 2.41
CA GLN A 97 -1.86 4.87 2.22
C GLN A 97 -1.15 5.15 3.54
N GLN A 98 -1.69 6.04 4.37
CA GLN A 98 -1.16 6.30 5.71
C GLN A 98 -1.18 5.03 6.57
N HIS A 99 -2.29 4.28 6.53
CA HIS A 99 -2.38 3.01 7.24
C HIS A 99 -1.32 2.00 6.77
N TRP A 100 -1.14 1.85 5.45
CA TRP A 100 -0.09 0.99 4.89
C TRP A 100 1.31 1.42 5.34
N GLN A 101 1.62 2.71 5.34
CA GLN A 101 2.91 3.24 5.82
C GLN A 101 3.16 2.88 7.29
N GLN A 102 2.14 2.98 8.15
CA GLN A 102 2.24 2.60 9.56
C GLN A 102 2.53 1.09 9.71
N GLN A 103 1.85 0.23 8.96
CA GLN A 103 2.11 -1.22 9.00
C GLN A 103 3.50 -1.58 8.47
N GLN A 104 3.95 -0.89 7.42
CA GLN A 104 5.31 -1.03 6.89
C GLN A 104 6.37 -0.65 7.94
N GLN A 105 6.20 0.48 8.64
CA GLN A 105 7.11 0.91 9.71
C GLN A 105 7.14 -0.11 10.87
N ARG A 106 5.97 -0.62 11.27
CA ARG A 106 5.87 -1.64 12.32
C ARG A 106 6.58 -2.93 11.93
N TRP A 107 6.40 -3.39 10.69
CA TRP A 107 7.11 -4.55 10.17
C TRP A 107 8.63 -4.33 10.13
N GLN A 108 9.09 -3.16 9.69
CA GLN A 108 10.52 -2.80 9.70
C GLN A 108 11.14 -2.82 11.10
N ALA A 109 10.40 -2.32 12.10
CA ALA A 109 10.83 -2.34 13.50
C ALA A 109 11.03 -3.78 14.01
N PHE A 110 10.06 -4.67 13.79
CA PHE A 110 10.19 -6.08 14.17
C PHE A 110 11.29 -6.81 13.41
N SER A 111 11.45 -6.52 12.11
CA SER A 111 12.50 -7.11 11.27
C SER A 111 13.90 -6.73 11.78
N THR A 112 14.08 -5.46 12.15
CA THR A 112 15.35 -4.98 12.72
C THR A 112 15.65 -5.65 14.07
N LEU A 113 14.64 -5.83 14.93
CA LEU A 113 14.81 -6.55 16.20
C LEU A 113 15.18 -8.02 15.96
N GLN A 114 14.55 -8.68 14.99
CA GLN A 114 14.85 -10.07 14.66
C GLN A 114 16.28 -10.23 14.15
N GLN A 115 16.73 -9.31 13.29
CA GLN A 115 18.10 -9.31 12.79
C GLN A 115 19.11 -9.15 13.93
N ARG A 116 18.94 -8.14 14.79
CA ARG A 116 19.82 -7.93 15.95
C ARG A 116 19.89 -9.15 16.88
N GLN A 117 18.75 -9.82 17.09
CA GLN A 117 18.71 -11.03 17.89
C GLN A 117 19.48 -12.17 17.23
N ARG A 118 19.33 -12.37 15.91
CA ARG A 118 20.10 -13.37 15.14
C ARG A 118 21.60 -13.09 15.22
N ASP A 119 22.02 -11.84 15.03
CA ASP A 119 23.44 -11.44 15.10
C ASP A 119 24.02 -11.71 16.49
N THR A 120 23.26 -11.39 17.54
CA THR A 120 23.68 -11.66 18.94
C THR A 120 23.83 -13.16 19.19
N GLN A 121 22.90 -13.99 18.70
CA GLN A 121 22.99 -15.45 18.85
C GLN A 121 24.18 -16.03 18.08
N GLN A 122 24.43 -15.55 16.87
CA GLN A 122 25.59 -15.96 16.07
C GLN A 122 26.90 -15.61 16.77
N GLN A 123 27.04 -14.40 17.33
CA GLN A 123 28.24 -14.00 18.08
C GLN A 123 28.44 -14.85 19.34
N LEU A 124 27.37 -15.16 20.07
CA LEU A 124 27.45 -16.04 21.24
C LEU A 124 27.88 -17.45 20.86
N GLN A 125 27.36 -17.97 19.74
CA GLN A 125 27.72 -19.29 19.22
C GLN A 125 29.19 -19.34 18.79
N GLN A 126 29.65 -18.36 18.00
CA GLN A 126 31.06 -18.24 17.60
C GLN A 126 32.00 -18.18 18.80
N ARG A 127 31.64 -17.43 19.85
CA ARG A 127 32.45 -17.37 21.09
C ARG A 127 32.51 -18.71 21.82
N ARG A 128 31.43 -19.51 21.79
CA ARG A 128 31.42 -20.84 22.40
C ARG A 128 32.27 -21.83 21.60
N GLU A 129 32.15 -21.81 20.28
CA GLU A 129 32.94 -22.65 19.38
C GLU A 129 34.44 -22.33 19.48
N GLN A 130 34.81 -21.05 19.54
CA GLN A 130 36.19 -20.64 19.75
C GLN A 130 36.75 -21.18 21.07
N ARG A 131 36.01 -21.03 22.18
CA ARG A 131 36.44 -21.54 23.49
C ARG A 131 36.64 -23.06 23.49
N GLN A 132 35.72 -23.81 22.90
CA GLN A 132 35.84 -25.27 22.79
C GLN A 132 37.06 -25.67 21.96
N THR A 133 37.34 -24.94 20.88
CA THR A 133 38.51 -25.17 20.03
C THR A 133 39.81 -24.89 20.80
N ASP A 134 39.87 -23.78 21.54
CA ASP A 134 41.03 -23.42 22.35
C ASP A 134 41.29 -24.45 23.47
N GLU A 135 40.24 -24.92 24.14
CA GLU A 135 40.33 -25.97 25.17
C GLU A 135 40.87 -27.28 24.61
N LEU A 136 40.37 -27.72 23.45
CA LEU A 136 40.89 -28.91 22.77
C LEU A 136 42.36 -28.74 22.38
N ALA A 137 42.73 -27.59 21.81
CA ALA A 137 44.12 -27.31 21.46
C ALA A 137 45.04 -27.37 22.68
N GLN A 138 44.64 -26.79 23.82
CA GLN A 138 45.39 -26.86 25.08
C GLN A 138 45.54 -28.30 25.58
N GLN A 139 44.48 -29.11 25.52
CA GLN A 139 44.53 -30.52 25.90
C GLN A 139 45.52 -31.32 25.04
N PHE A 140 45.48 -31.11 23.71
CA PHE A 140 46.44 -31.75 22.79
C PHE A 140 47.88 -31.32 23.08
N HIS A 141 48.12 -30.03 23.32
CA HIS A 141 49.44 -29.53 23.67
C HIS A 141 49.96 -30.13 24.99
N ALA A 142 49.11 -30.20 26.02
CA ALA A 142 49.46 -30.79 27.32
C ALA A 142 49.72 -32.31 27.26
N HIS A 143 49.01 -33.03 26.39
CA HIS A 143 49.30 -34.45 26.14
C HIS A 143 50.64 -34.63 25.43
N ARG A 144 50.96 -33.75 24.47
CA ARG A 144 52.20 -33.85 23.71
C ARG A 144 53.43 -33.49 24.54
N SER A 145 53.33 -32.56 25.49
CA SER A 145 54.43 -32.25 26.40
C SER A 145 54.74 -33.40 27.36
N LYS A 146 53.70 -34.13 27.84
CA LYS A 146 53.87 -35.31 28.70
C LYS A 146 54.46 -36.55 28.03
N LEU A 147 54.57 -36.56 26.69
CA LEU A 147 55.15 -37.67 25.92
C LEU A 147 56.63 -37.45 25.58
N ILE A 148 57.18 -36.27 25.90
CA ILE A 148 58.55 -35.87 25.55
C ILE A 148 59.44 -35.77 26.82
N ASP A 149 58.84 -35.69 28.00
CA ASP A 149 59.48 -35.92 29.32
C ASP A 149 59.43 -37.40 29.70
#